data_AF-A0A2N8PHK9-F1
#
_entry.id   AF-A0A2N8PHK9-F1
#
_cell.length_a   1.000
_cell.length_b   1.000
_cell.length_c   1.000
_cell.angle_alpha   90.00
_cell.angle_beta   90.00
_cell.angle_gamma   90.00
#
_symmetry.space_group_name_H-M   'P 1'
#
loop_
_entity.id
_entity.type
_entity.pdbx_description
1 polymer ?
#
loop_
_entity_poly.entity_id
_entity_poly.type
_entity_poly.pdbx_seq_one_letter_code
_entity_poly.pdbx_strand_id
1 'polypeptide(L)'
;MTSASKKLTTEQKTELRWLQRSTSQQAGQFDGQAWASHDLRGRLDDVRCPVLLVQGTDDLFVQDELVDDTVAEMGSAAQLLRVPDIGHYPPLENPEWVAQVADTFVKQLTATAD
;
A
#
# COMPACT_ATOMS: atom_id res chain seq x y z
N MET A 1 -12.49 15.12 1.28
CA MET A 1 -12.18 13.96 0.42
C MET A 1 -11.61 12.88 1.32
N THR A 2 -12.11 11.65 1.22
CA THR A 2 -11.44 10.49 1.81
C THR A 2 -10.55 9.91 0.73
N SER A 3 -9.32 9.50 1.04
CA SER A 3 -8.38 8.84 0.12
C SER A 3 -8.81 7.42 -0.30
N ALA A 4 -10.04 7.02 0.04
CA ALA A 4 -10.66 5.79 -0.41
C ALA A 4 -11.51 6.10 -1.65
N SER A 5 -11.39 5.28 -2.69
CA SER A 5 -12.07 5.47 -3.96
C SER A 5 -13.23 4.52 -4.19
N LYS A 6 -13.20 3.32 -3.60
CA LYS A 6 -14.35 2.42 -3.65
C LYS A 6 -15.49 2.94 -2.77
N LYS A 7 -16.73 2.58 -3.13
CA LYS A 7 -17.92 2.90 -2.32
C LYS A 7 -17.88 2.15 -0.98
N LEU A 8 -17.18 2.73 -0.01
CA LEU A 8 -17.22 2.31 1.38
C LEU A 8 -18.66 2.34 1.90
N THR A 9 -18.98 1.39 2.79
CA THR A 9 -20.25 1.40 3.52
C THR A 9 -20.34 2.66 4.41
N THR A 10 -21.55 3.00 4.84
CA THR A 10 -21.75 4.12 5.77
C THR A 10 -20.97 3.94 7.07
N GLU A 11 -20.88 2.70 7.55
CA GLU A 11 -20.11 2.34 8.75
C GLU A 11 -18.62 2.57 8.55
N GLN A 12 -18.03 2.03 7.48
CA GLN A 12 -16.61 2.21 7.15
C GLN A 12 -16.24 3.70 6.96
N LYS A 13 -17.13 4.49 6.34
CA LYS A 13 -16.94 5.94 6.22
C LYS A 13 -16.97 6.64 7.58
N THR A 14 -17.82 6.18 8.49
CA THR A 14 -17.91 6.74 9.85
C THR A 14 -16.67 6.41 10.64
N GLU A 15 -16.21 5.17 10.56
CA GLU A 15 -14.97 4.72 11.20
C GLU A 15 -13.76 5.48 10.69
N LEU A 16 -13.57 5.60 9.37
CA LEU A 16 -12.46 6.39 8.81
C LEU A 16 -12.50 7.86 9.27
N ARG A 17 -13.68 8.48 9.29
CA ARG A 17 -13.82 9.86 9.77
C ARG A 17 -13.53 9.97 11.26
N TRP A 18 -13.92 8.97 12.04
CA TRP A 18 -13.60 8.91 13.46
C TRP A 18 -12.09 8.80 13.65
N LEU A 19 -11.42 7.85 12.99
CA LEU A 19 -9.96 7.68 13.01
C LEU A 19 -9.24 8.98 12.64
N GLN A 20 -9.60 9.60 11.52
CA GLN A 20 -8.99 10.85 11.06
C GLN A 20 -9.17 12.01 12.05
N ARG A 21 -10.27 12.03 12.81
CA ARG A 21 -10.56 13.06 13.83
C ARG A 21 -9.99 12.72 15.20
N SER A 22 -9.88 11.43 15.53
CA SER A 22 -9.42 10.95 16.84
C SER A 22 -7.90 10.89 16.91
N THR A 23 -7.22 10.76 15.77
CA THR A 23 -5.79 11.00 15.67
C THR A 23 -5.51 12.45 16.03
N SER A 24 -4.79 12.66 17.13
CA SER A 24 -4.36 14.00 17.52
C SER A 24 -3.52 14.62 16.41
N GLN A 25 -3.68 15.93 16.17
CA GLN A 25 -2.88 16.63 15.16
C GLN A 25 -1.39 16.45 15.41
N GLN A 26 -0.99 16.42 16.68
CA GLN A 26 0.39 16.18 17.08
C GLN A 26 0.89 14.80 16.64
N ALA A 27 0.10 13.74 16.84
CA ALA A 27 0.46 12.41 16.36
C ALA A 27 0.59 12.38 14.83
N GLY A 28 -0.41 12.90 14.09
CA GLY A 28 -0.36 12.94 12.63
C GLY A 28 0.83 13.74 12.08
N GLN A 29 1.23 14.83 12.74
CA GLN A 29 2.43 15.59 12.38
C GLN A 29 3.72 14.79 12.60
N PHE A 30 3.85 14.11 13.75
CA PHE A 30 5.03 13.31 14.04
C PHE A 30 5.11 12.06 13.17
N ASP A 31 3.99 11.42 12.84
CA ASP A 31 3.95 10.31 11.90
C ASP A 31 4.44 10.77 10.52
N GLY A 32 3.93 11.90 10.01
CA GLY A 32 4.39 12.48 8.75
C GLY A 32 5.89 12.82 8.74
N GLN A 33 6.41 13.38 9.85
CA GLN A 33 7.85 13.62 9.99
C GLN A 33 8.65 12.32 10.02
N ALA A 34 8.17 11.30 10.75
CA ALA A 34 8.83 10.01 10.84
C ALA A 34 8.93 9.36 9.46
N TRP A 35 7.83 9.31 8.69
CA TRP A 35 7.82 8.77 7.33
C TRP A 35 8.75 9.55 6.39
N ALA A 36 8.71 10.89 6.43
CA ALA A 36 9.54 11.72 5.57
C ALA A 36 11.04 11.65 5.90
N SER A 37 11.41 11.32 7.14
CA SER A 37 12.80 11.20 7.59
C SER A 37 13.38 9.78 7.48
N HIS A 38 12.54 8.78 7.19
CA HIS A 38 12.96 7.40 7.07
C HIS A 38 13.30 7.06 5.61
N ASP A 39 14.59 7.13 5.27
CA ASP A 39 15.07 6.85 3.92
C ASP A 39 15.77 5.50 3.84
N LEU A 40 15.29 4.63 2.95
CA LEU A 40 15.84 3.30 2.69
C LEU A 40 16.30 3.10 1.24
N ARG A 41 16.21 4.13 0.38
CA ARG A 41 16.84 4.10 -0.95
C ARG A 41 18.34 3.89 -0.73
N GLY A 42 19.03 2.98 -1.38
CA GLY A 42 20.41 2.60 -1.09
C GLY A 42 20.51 1.40 -0.15
N ARG A 43 19.37 0.87 0.30
CA ARG A 43 19.24 -0.45 0.93
C ARG A 43 18.13 -1.30 0.31
N LEU A 44 17.34 -0.76 -0.63
CA LEU A 44 16.27 -1.53 -1.26
C LEU A 44 16.80 -2.66 -2.14
N ASP A 45 18.02 -2.51 -2.66
CA ASP A 45 18.77 -3.54 -3.37
C ASP A 45 19.26 -4.67 -2.45
N ASP A 46 19.17 -4.54 -1.12
CA ASP A 46 19.45 -5.62 -0.16
C ASP A 46 18.28 -6.61 -0.03
N VAL A 47 17.10 -6.32 -0.57
CA VAL A 47 15.95 -7.22 -0.49
C VAL A 47 16.23 -8.51 -1.29
N ARG A 48 16.01 -9.67 -0.66
CA ARG A 48 16.30 -11.00 -1.25
C ARG A 48 15.07 -11.87 -1.45
N CYS A 49 13.98 -11.60 -0.75
CA CYS A 49 12.72 -12.31 -0.96
C CYS A 49 11.93 -11.66 -2.11
N PRO A 50 11.11 -12.43 -2.84
CA PRO A 50 10.14 -11.85 -3.77
C PRO A 50 9.16 -10.93 -3.02
N VAL A 51 8.85 -9.78 -3.61
CA VAL A 51 7.95 -8.77 -3.06
C VAL A 51 6.92 -8.39 -4.12
N LEU A 52 5.65 -8.43 -3.74
CA LEU A 52 4.56 -7.84 -4.51
C LEU A 52 4.22 -6.47 -3.93
N LEU A 53 4.48 -5.43 -4.70
CA LEU A 53 4.00 -4.07 -4.42
C LEU A 53 2.62 -3.91 -5.06
N VAL A 54 1.66 -3.45 -4.28
CA VAL A 54 0.29 -3.22 -4.72
C VAL A 54 -0.03 -1.76 -4.54
N GLN A 55 -0.45 -1.10 -5.62
CA GLN A 55 -0.82 0.31 -5.62
C GLN A 55 -2.24 0.47 -6.16
N GLY A 56 -3.10 1.14 -5.38
CA GLY A 56 -4.38 1.64 -5.88
C GLY A 56 -4.16 2.90 -6.72
N THR A 57 -4.74 3.00 -7.92
CA THR A 57 -4.55 4.17 -8.78
C THR A 57 -5.22 5.44 -8.25
N ASP A 58 -6.08 5.29 -7.25
CA ASP A 58 -6.80 6.41 -6.63
C ASP A 58 -6.25 6.73 -5.24
N ASP A 59 -5.09 6.19 -4.88
CA ASP A 59 -4.35 6.58 -3.69
C ASP A 59 -3.84 8.02 -3.86
N LEU A 60 -4.27 8.91 -2.97
CA LEU A 60 -3.90 10.32 -2.98
C LEU A 60 -2.71 10.65 -2.05
N PHE A 61 -2.21 9.68 -1.30
CA PHE A 61 -1.11 9.88 -0.35
C PHE A 61 0.25 9.49 -0.92
N VAL A 62 0.30 8.51 -1.83
CA VAL A 62 1.55 8.01 -2.40
C VAL A 62 1.56 8.25 -3.91
N GLN A 63 2.58 8.97 -4.39
CA GLN A 63 2.75 9.30 -5.80
C GLN A 63 3.26 8.10 -6.60
N ASP A 64 2.86 8.00 -7.86
CA ASP A 64 3.26 6.93 -8.78
C ASP A 64 4.78 6.84 -8.91
N GLU A 65 5.47 7.98 -8.97
CA GLU A 65 6.92 8.04 -9.15
C GLU A 65 7.66 7.40 -7.97
N LEU A 66 7.17 7.55 -6.74
CA LEU A 66 7.80 6.92 -5.57
C LEU A 66 7.67 5.38 -5.63
N VAL A 67 6.56 4.88 -6.14
CA VAL A 67 6.32 3.44 -6.32
C VAL A 67 7.21 2.90 -7.42
N ASP A 68 7.30 3.60 -8.55
CA ASP A 68 8.17 3.22 -9.67
C ASP A 68 9.64 3.20 -9.26
N ASP A 69 10.11 4.23 -8.54
CA ASP A 69 11.47 4.30 -8.01
C ASP A 69 11.77 3.13 -7.05
N THR A 70 10.83 2.81 -6.16
CA THR A 70 10.95 1.68 -5.23
C THR A 70 11.09 0.35 -5.98
N VAL A 71 10.26 0.12 -7.00
CA VAL A 71 10.31 -1.11 -7.81
C VAL A 71 11.62 -1.20 -8.60
N ALA A 72 12.05 -0.09 -9.19
CA ALA A 72 13.30 -0.01 -9.93
C ALA A 72 14.51 -0.36 -9.05
N GLU A 73 14.52 0.14 -7.81
CA GLU A 73 15.63 -0.08 -6.89
C GLU A 73 15.67 -1.50 -6.29
N MET A 74 14.50 -2.09 -6.04
CA MET A 74 14.40 -3.49 -5.62
C MET A 74 14.70 -4.49 -6.76
N GLY A 75 14.69 -4.03 -8.02
CA GLY A 75 15.02 -4.83 -9.19
C GLY A 75 14.14 -6.06 -9.34
N SER A 76 14.75 -7.21 -9.62
CA SER A 76 14.02 -8.47 -9.88
C SER A 76 13.29 -9.04 -8.67
N ALA A 77 13.54 -8.52 -7.46
CA ALA A 77 12.81 -8.93 -6.27
C ALA A 77 11.37 -8.38 -6.29
N ALA A 78 11.11 -7.27 -6.98
CA ALA A 78 9.83 -6.59 -6.96
C ALA A 78 8.95 -6.94 -8.17
N GLN A 79 7.65 -7.11 -7.90
CA GLN A 79 6.58 -7.12 -8.87
C GLN A 79 5.60 -6.01 -8.51
N LEU A 80 5.13 -5.23 -9.48
CA LEU A 80 4.18 -4.15 -9.26
C LEU A 80 2.80 -4.50 -9.83
N LEU A 81 1.77 -4.38 -8.99
CA LEU A 81 0.37 -4.49 -9.37
C LEU A 81 -0.35 -3.17 -9.12
N ARG A 82 -0.74 -2.48 -10.20
CA ARG A 82 -1.60 -1.28 -10.15
C ARG A 82 -3.06 -1.65 -10.32
N VAL A 83 -3.93 -1.06 -9.51
CA VAL A 83 -5.31 -1.52 -9.34
C VAL A 83 -6.26 -0.33 -9.40
N PRO A 84 -7.15 -0.29 -10.40
CA PRO A 84 -8.15 0.77 -10.50
C PRO A 84 -9.18 0.68 -9.36
N ASP A 85 -9.84 1.81 -9.07
CA ASP A 85 -10.95 1.89 -8.12
C ASP A 85 -10.60 1.44 -6.69
N ILE A 86 -9.32 1.53 -6.32
CA ILE A 86 -8.81 1.32 -4.97
C ILE A 86 -7.98 2.55 -4.56
N GLY A 87 -8.28 3.07 -3.38
CA GLY A 87 -7.54 4.16 -2.76
C GLY A 87 -6.47 3.67 -1.77
N HIS A 88 -6.19 4.50 -0.77
CA HIS A 88 -5.13 4.27 0.20
C HIS A 88 -5.42 3.15 1.22
N TYR A 89 -6.67 2.70 1.32
CA TYR A 89 -7.04 1.67 2.30
C TYR A 89 -7.53 0.38 1.62
N PRO A 90 -6.70 -0.29 0.77
CA PRO A 90 -7.12 -1.51 0.07
C PRO A 90 -7.74 -2.59 0.97
N PRO A 91 -7.22 -2.89 2.19
CA PRO A 91 -7.82 -3.88 3.07
C PRO A 91 -9.22 -3.51 3.57
N LEU A 92 -9.54 -2.22 3.67
CA LEU A 92 -10.87 -1.74 4.04
C LEU A 92 -11.81 -1.66 2.83
N GLU A 93 -11.27 -1.28 1.67
CA GLU A 93 -12.04 -1.08 0.44
C GLU A 93 -12.42 -2.42 -0.23
N ASN A 94 -11.52 -3.40 -0.20
CA ASN A 94 -11.75 -4.69 -0.85
C ASN A 94 -10.97 -5.84 -0.17
N PRO A 95 -11.36 -6.24 1.05
CA PRO A 95 -10.63 -7.24 1.83
C PRO A 95 -10.53 -8.59 1.12
N GLU A 96 -11.59 -9.04 0.45
CA GLU A 96 -11.58 -10.32 -0.26
C GLU A 96 -10.57 -10.33 -1.41
N TRP A 97 -10.52 -9.24 -2.17
CA TRP A 97 -9.56 -9.11 -3.27
C TRP A 97 -8.11 -9.02 -2.74
N VAL A 98 -7.85 -8.27 -1.67
CA VAL A 98 -6.51 -8.22 -1.05
C VAL A 98 -6.07 -9.63 -0.63
N ALA A 99 -6.96 -10.39 0.01
CA ALA A 99 -6.68 -11.75 0.41
C ALA A 99 -6.37 -12.67 -0.80
N GLN A 100 -7.15 -12.55 -1.88
CA GLN A 100 -6.94 -13.32 -3.11
C GLN A 100 -5.61 -12.99 -3.80
N VAL A 101 -5.23 -11.70 -3.85
CA VAL A 101 -3.96 -11.26 -4.45
C VAL A 101 -2.77 -11.82 -3.66
N ALA A 102 -2.81 -11.70 -2.32
CA ALA A 102 -1.76 -12.23 -1.46
C ALA A 102 -1.64 -13.75 -1.59
N ASP A 103 -2.76 -14.49 -1.53
CA ASP A 103 -2.79 -15.94 -1.68
C ASP A 103 -2.25 -16.39 -3.05
N THR A 104 -2.64 -15.71 -4.12
CA THR A 104 -2.17 -16.01 -5.49
C THR A 104 -0.66 -15.82 -5.61
N PHE A 105 -0.14 -14.71 -5.12
CA PHE A 105 1.30 -14.41 -5.15
C PHE A 105 2.10 -15.49 -4.42
N VAL A 106 1.70 -15.84 -3.19
CA VAL A 106 2.38 -16.88 -2.40
C VAL A 106 2.34 -18.22 -3.12
N LYS A 107 1.19 -18.62 -3.68
CA LYS A 107 1.06 -19.89 -4.42
C LYS A 107 1.96 -19.95 -5.65
N GLN A 108 2.09 -18.85 -6.39
CA GLN A 108 2.99 -18.76 -7.55
C GLN A 108 4.44 -19.00 -7.14
N LEU A 109 4.89 -18.42 -6.02
CA LEU A 109 6.24 -18.64 -5.52
C LEU A 109 6.50 -20.09 -5.12
N THR A 110 5.51 -20.76 -4.52
CA THR A 110 5.64 -22.16 -4.12
C THR A 110 5.55 -23.14 -5.29
N ALA A 111 4.78 -22.84 -6.33
CA ALA A 111 4.63 -23.70 -7.51
C ALA A 111 5.85 -23.68 -8.44
N THR A 112 6.73 -22.68 -8.28
CA THR A 112 7.96 -22.54 -9.07
C THR A 112 9.18 -23.17 -8.38
N ALA A 113 8.99 -23.75 -7.19
CA ALA A 113 10.04 -24.35 -6.36
C ALA A 113 10.20 -25.87 -6.53
N ASP A 114 9.41 -26.49 -7.43
CA ASP A 114 9.50 -27.88 -7.89
C ASP A 114 10.14 -27.96 -9.28
#